data_AF-A0A9W7UGJ5-F1
#
_entry.id   AF-A0A9W7UGJ5-F1
#
_cell.length_a   1.000
_cell.length_b   1.000
_cell.length_c   1.000
_cell.angle_alpha   90.00
_cell.angle_beta   90.00
_cell.angle_gamma   90.00
#
_symmetry.space_group_name_H-M   'P 1'
#
loop_
_entity.id
_entity.type
_entity.pdbx_description
1 polymer ?
#
loop_
_entity_poly.entity_id
_entity_poly.type
_entity_poly.pdbx_seq_one_letter_code
_entity_poly.pdbx_strand_id
1 'polypeptide(L)' 'MDFENSLDVVGNIVSICPNCHRLIHYGRDKDKKKVLELLFEQRKDSLKKFGIEVSLKELFGYYGILK' A
#
# COMPACT_ATOMS: atom_id res chain seq x y z
N MET A 1 8.39 -6.83 -13.91
CA MET A 1 7.89 -7.50 -12.69
C MET A 1 8.57 -6.78 -11.56
N ASP A 2 7.85 -5.89 -10.88
CA ASP A 2 8.45 -4.93 -9.93
C ASP A 2 8.76 -5.57 -8.56
N PHE A 3 8.40 -6.85 -8.37
CA PHE A 3 8.65 -7.61 -7.15
C PHE A 3 9.14 -9.02 -7.47
N GLU A 4 10.23 -9.44 -6.82
CA GLU A 4 10.76 -10.82 -6.89
C GLU A 4 9.90 -11.80 -6.09
N ASN A 5 9.32 -11.34 -4.97
CA ASN A 5 8.47 -12.13 -4.09
C ASN A 5 6.98 -11.85 -4.33
N SER A 6 6.12 -12.84 -4.09
CA SER A 6 4.67 -12.70 -4.21
C SER A 6 4.13 -11.66 -3.22
N LEU A 7 3.23 -10.79 -3.69
CA LEU A 7 2.51 -9.85 -2.83
C LEU A 7 1.33 -10.49 -2.08
N ASP A 8 0.93 -11.70 -2.45
CA ASP A 8 -0.13 -12.46 -1.78
C ASP A 8 0.42 -13.19 -0.54
N VAL A 9 0.68 -12.41 0.50
CA VAL A 9 1.21 -12.89 1.79
C VAL A 9 0.45 -12.25 2.93
N VAL A 10 0.38 -12.94 4.07
CA VAL A 10 -0.31 -12.45 5.28
C VAL A 10 0.21 -11.07 5.72
N GLY A 11 1.49 -10.77 5.47
CA GLY A 11 2.08 -9.46 5.76
C GLY A 11 1.46 -8.29 4.99
N ASN A 12 0.90 -8.56 3.81
CA ASN A 12 0.27 -7.57 2.93
C ASN A 12 -1.28 -7.57 3.03
N ILE A 13 -1.89 -8.58 3.67
CA ILE A 13 -3.34 -8.66 3.83
C ILE A 13 -3.80 -7.72 4.95
N VAL A 14 -4.75 -6.83 4.64
CA VAL A 14 -5.38 -5.93 5.58
C VAL A 14 -6.88 -5.79 5.31
N SER A 15 -7.68 -5.95 6.37
CA SER A 15 -9.11 -5.67 6.32
C SER A 15 -9.35 -4.16 6.46
N ILE A 16 -10.03 -3.58 5.48
CA ILE A 16 -10.43 -2.17 5.47
C ILE A 16 -11.93 -2.07 5.28
N CYS A 17 -12.56 -1.05 5.88
CA CYS A 17 -13.98 -0.85 5.69
C CYS A 17 -14.28 -0.45 4.22
N PRO A 18 -15.52 -0.66 3.73
CA PRO A 18 -15.86 -0.37 2.33
C PRO A 18 -15.61 1.09 1.92
N ASN A 19 -15.73 2.04 2.85
CA ASN A 19 -15.45 3.45 2.60
C ASN A 19 -13.96 3.71 2.42
N CYS A 20 -13.11 3.17 3.29
CA CYS A 20 -11.66 3.31 3.18
C CYS A 20 -11.13 2.61 1.92
N HIS A 21 -11.66 1.43 1.58
CA HIS A 21 -11.29 0.73 0.35
C HIS A 21 -11.65 1.56 -0.89
N ARG A 22 -12.86 2.15 -0.94
CA ARG A 22 -13.21 3.07 -2.03
C ARG A 22 -12.32 4.32 -2.04
N LEU A 23 -11.94 4.84 -0.88
CA LEU A 23 -11.11 6.05 -0.77
C LEU A 23 -9.72 5.83 -1.37
N ILE A 24 -9.06 4.70 -1.10
CA ILE A 24 -7.71 4.43 -1.63
C ILE A 24 -7.69 4.27 -3.16
N HIS A 25 -8.77 3.79 -3.77
CA HIS A 25 -8.85 3.60 -5.22
C HIS A 25 -9.38 4.85 -5.95
N TYR A 26 -10.44 5.47 -5.43
CA TYR A 26 -11.21 6.51 -6.13
C TYR A 26 -11.15 7.89 -5.48
N GLY A 27 -10.49 8.02 -4.33
CA GLY A 27 -10.33 9.29 -3.64
C GLY A 27 -9.42 10.28 -4.37
N ARG A 28 -9.40 11.53 -3.89
CA ARG A 28 -8.40 12.51 -4.31
C ARG A 28 -7.03 12.05 -3.81
N ASP A 29 -5.97 12.36 -4.56
CA ASP A 29 -4.60 11.95 -4.23
C ASP A 29 -4.19 12.32 -2.80
N LYS A 30 -4.55 13.52 -2.33
CA LYS A 30 -4.29 13.96 -0.95
C LYS A 30 -4.95 13.07 0.12
N ASP A 31 -6.12 12.51 -0.18
CA ASP A 31 -6.87 11.68 0.76
C ASP A 31 -6.37 10.23 0.67
N LYS A 32 -6.04 9.76 -0.54
CA LYS A 32 -5.36 8.46 -0.75
C LYS A 32 -4.03 8.39 0.00
N LYS A 33 -3.18 9.43 -0.13
CA LYS A 33 -1.85 9.49 0.52
C LYS A 33 -1.95 9.26 2.01
N LYS A 34 -2.87 9.95 2.71
CA LYS A 34 -3.04 9.80 4.16
C LYS A 34 -3.34 8.36 4.59
N VAL A 35 -4.21 7.67 3.86
CA VAL A 35 -4.57 6.28 4.19
C VAL A 35 -3.44 5.32 3.84
N LEU A 36 -2.79 5.53 2.69
CA LEU A 36 -1.67 4.69 2.25
C LEU A 36 -0.45 4.85 3.16
N GLU A 37 -0.15 6.06 3.65
CA GLU A 37 0.89 6.33 4.64
C GLU A 37 0.63 5.55 5.93
N LEU A 38 -0.59 5.59 6.44
CA LEU A 38 -0.98 4.86 7.65
C LEU A 38 -0.82 3.34 7.46
N LEU A 39 -1.32 2.80 6.35
CA LEU A 39 -1.22 1.37 6.06
C LEU A 39 0.24 0.93 5.85
N PHE A 40 1.04 1.74 5.15
CA PHE A 40 2.44 1.48 4.92
C PHE A 40 3.22 1.39 6.23
N GLU A 41 3.08 2.38 7.10
CA GLU A 41 3.77 2.41 8.38
C GLU A 41 3.38 1.22 9.27
N GLN A 42 2.13 0.78 9.22
CA GLN A 42 1.67 -0.40 9.97
C GLN A 42 2.19 -1.74 9.40
N ARG A 43 2.60 -1.78 8.13
CA ARG A 43 2.83 -3.05 7.41
C ARG A 43 4.25 -3.24 6.90
N LYS A 44 5.04 -2.18 6.74
CA LYS A 44 6.40 -2.23 6.17
C LYS A 44 7.30 -3.28 6.83
N ASP A 45 7.26 -3.41 8.15
CA ASP A 45 8.09 -4.38 8.87
C ASP A 45 7.62 -5.82 8.66
N SER A 46 6.31 -6.02 8.46
CA SER A 46 5.75 -7.33 8.14
C SER A 46 6.08 -7.73 6.71
N LEU A 47 5.92 -6.82 5.75
CA LEU A 47 6.29 -7.01 4.34
C LEU A 47 7.77 -7.40 4.20
N LYS A 48 8.65 -6.73 4.95
CA LYS A 48 10.09 -7.02 4.94
C LYS A 48 10.40 -8.46 5.36
N LYS A 49 9.63 -9.06 6.28
CA LYS A 49 9.79 -10.48 6.67
C LYS A 49 9.46 -11.45 5.54
N PHE A 50 8.66 -11.04 4.55
CA PHE A 50 8.37 -11.80 3.33
C PHE A 50 9.28 -11.40 2.16
N GLY A 51 10.35 -10.64 2.42
CA GLY A 51 11.28 -10.19 1.38
C GLY A 51 10.68 -9.15 0.44
N ILE A 52 9.65 -8.42 0.88
CA ILE A 52 9.01 -7.35 0.12
C ILE A 52 9.46 -6.02 0.74
N GLU A 53 10.35 -5.33 0.05
CA GLU A 53 10.74 -3.96 0.39
C GLU A 53 10.16 -3.01 -0.66
N VAL A 54 9.47 -1.97 -0.19
CA VAL A 54 8.84 -0.95 -1.03
C VAL A 54 8.94 0.38 -0.31
N SER A 55 9.26 1.45 -1.03
CA SER A 55 9.22 2.81 -0.50
C SER A 55 7.81 3.38 -0.57
N LEU A 56 7.52 4.36 0.29
CA LEU A 56 6.26 5.09 0.23
C LEU A 56 6.04 5.76 -1.14
N LYS A 57 7.13 6.20 -1.79
CA LYS A 57 7.09 6.80 -3.14
C LYS A 57 6.62 5.77 -4.18
N GLU A 58 7.17 4.56 -4.16
CA GLU A 58 6.74 3.47 -5.06
C GLU A 58 5.29 3.09 -4.78
N LEU A 59 4.90 2.97 -3.52
CA LEU A 59 3.50 2.72 -3.14
C LEU A 59 2.56 3.76 -3.74
N PHE A 60 2.90 5.04 -3.67
CA PHE A 60 2.10 6.08 -4.32
C PHE A 60 2.08 5.95 -5.84
N GLY A 61 3.18 5.53 -6.46
CA GLY A 61 3.24 5.22 -7.89
C GLY A 61 2.24 4.13 -8.28
N TYR A 62 2.19 3.01 -7.55
CA TYR A 62 1.26 1.91 -7.81
C TYR A 62 -0.22 2.31 -7.70
N TYR A 63 -0.53 3.33 -6.89
CA TYR A 63 -1.89 3.87 -6.74
C TYR A 63 -2.18 5.08 -7.66
N GLY A 64 -1.29 5.38 -8.60
CA GLY A 64 -1.47 6.44 -9.60
C GLY A 64 -1.40 7.87 -9.03
N ILE A 65 -0.79 8.04 -7.86
CA ILE A 65 -0.68 9.32 -7.14
C ILE A 65 0.55 10.13 -7.59
N LEU A 66 1.61 9.44 -7.99
CA LEU A 66 2.79 10.06 -8.60
C LEU A 66 2.76 9.71 -10.09
N LYS A 67 2.71 10.75 -10.93
CA LYS A 67 2.88 10.66 -12.38
C LYS A 67 4.28 11.10 -12.75
#